data_AF-A0A3L7WV81-F1
#
_entry.id   AF-A0A3L7WV81-F1
#
_cell.length_a   1.000
_cell.length_b   1.000
_cell.length_c   1.000
_cell.angle_alpha   90.00
_cell.angle_beta   90.00
_cell.angle_gamma   90.00
#
_symmetry.space_group_name_H-M   'P 1'
#
loop_
_entity.id
_entity.type
_entity.pdbx_description
1 polymer ?
#
loop_
_entity_poly.entity_id
_entity_poly.type
_entity_poly.pdbx_seq_one_letter_code
_entity_poly.pdbx_strand_id
1 'polypeptide(L)'
;FIDKVFTRVSQQEIYAQTGIQTMQINTLFQLASLAEYAPKLLEAADKLLFIPDLIHYALSGNPHSEFTIASTSQMLDISTRAWSTNIIHRLGLPTQLLPDVSLDGSHYGGIIDSRLPAGVQGIPVIAPGGHDTACAVAAVPAHPGENWAYLSSGTWSLLGLELTSPVLTHAAHTYNVTNEGGVLGTVRLLKNIAGLWLVQESRKAYARMGRERSYDELTRLAADAPALGSWVDPDHPTLISPEDMPLAIRELCLASGMTPPEGVGATIRCCLDSLALKYRKTLRIMEELTGRKIDTLHIVGGGSQNRLLNQIAADATGCTVVAGPVEATAIGNVLLQAVSMGWVNDLRELRTIVRDSVSLEIFAPDPVMQARFAEVPDF
;
A
#
# COMPACT_ATOMS: atom_id res chain seq x y z
N PHE A 1 11.81 -17.09 -11.44
CA PHE A 1 10.69 -18.04 -11.27
C PHE A 1 9.41 -17.52 -11.92
N ILE A 2 9.08 -16.24 -11.78
CA ILE A 2 7.93 -15.59 -12.46
C ILE A 2 7.81 -16.00 -13.94
N ASP A 3 8.90 -15.95 -14.72
CA ASP A 3 8.85 -16.32 -16.14
C ASP A 3 8.36 -17.75 -16.40
N LYS A 4 8.65 -18.70 -15.49
CA LYS A 4 8.14 -20.08 -15.57
C LYS A 4 6.63 -20.15 -15.35
N VAL A 5 6.06 -19.28 -14.53
CA VAL A 5 4.60 -19.17 -14.37
C VAL A 5 4.00 -18.66 -15.68
N PHE A 6 4.64 -17.67 -16.31
CA PHE A 6 4.17 -17.08 -17.56
C PHE A 6 4.23 -18.00 -18.78
N THR A 7 5.01 -19.09 -18.77
CA THR A 7 4.96 -20.11 -19.82
C THR A 7 3.71 -20.99 -19.75
N ARG A 8 3.04 -21.06 -18.59
CA ARG A 8 1.81 -21.85 -18.38
C ARG A 8 0.55 -21.02 -18.53
N VAL A 9 0.56 -19.81 -17.97
CA VAL A 9 -0.54 -18.84 -18.05
C VAL A 9 0.07 -17.46 -18.26
N SER A 10 -0.30 -16.76 -19.34
CA SER A 10 0.34 -15.49 -19.68
C SER A 10 0.11 -14.42 -18.59
N GLN A 11 1.06 -13.49 -18.45
CA GLN A 11 0.92 -12.37 -17.53
C GLN A 11 -0.37 -11.57 -17.76
N GLN A 12 -0.70 -11.30 -19.03
CA GLN A 12 -1.89 -10.56 -19.41
C GLN A 12 -3.16 -11.28 -18.97
N GLU A 13 -3.21 -12.61 -19.09
CA GLU A 13 -4.35 -13.42 -18.66
C GLU A 13 -4.50 -13.41 -17.13
N ILE A 14 -3.39 -13.57 -16.39
CA ILE A 14 -3.39 -13.46 -14.93
C ILE A 14 -3.88 -12.08 -14.49
N TYR A 15 -3.40 -11.01 -15.13
CA TYR A 15 -3.83 -9.66 -14.82
C TYR A 15 -5.29 -9.42 -15.17
N ALA A 16 -5.76 -9.86 -16.33
CA ALA A 16 -7.14 -9.67 -16.75
C ALA A 16 -8.15 -10.31 -15.77
N GLN A 17 -7.77 -11.42 -15.14
CA GLN A 17 -8.61 -12.09 -14.15
C GLN A 17 -8.46 -11.50 -12.74
N THR A 18 -7.24 -11.22 -12.30
CA THR A 18 -6.97 -10.85 -10.92
C THR A 18 -6.97 -9.34 -10.69
N GLY A 19 -6.63 -8.56 -11.70
CA GLY A 19 -6.40 -7.12 -11.61
C GLY A 19 -5.16 -6.73 -10.80
N ILE A 20 -4.35 -7.69 -10.36
CA ILE A 20 -3.22 -7.46 -9.45
C ILE A 20 -1.93 -7.30 -10.23
N GLN A 21 -1.17 -6.26 -9.86
CA GLN A 21 0.15 -5.99 -10.44
C GLN A 21 1.09 -7.20 -10.26
N THR A 22 1.98 -7.43 -11.22
CA THR A 22 2.97 -8.51 -11.10
C THR A 22 4.08 -8.08 -10.14
N MET A 23 4.18 -8.74 -9.00
CA MET A 23 5.31 -8.61 -8.08
C MET A 23 5.77 -9.96 -7.58
N GLN A 24 7.08 -10.09 -7.34
CA GLN A 24 7.69 -11.33 -6.80
C GLN A 24 7.12 -11.75 -5.45
N ILE A 25 6.59 -10.80 -4.66
CA ILE A 25 6.01 -11.04 -3.35
C ILE A 25 4.62 -11.68 -3.40
N ASN A 26 3.93 -11.65 -4.56
CA ASN A 26 2.56 -12.18 -4.66
C ASN A 26 2.55 -13.68 -4.35
N THR A 27 1.56 -14.10 -3.55
CA THR A 27 1.40 -15.48 -3.09
C THR A 27 1.39 -16.49 -4.23
N LEU A 28 0.81 -16.14 -5.38
CA LEU A 28 0.80 -16.98 -6.58
C LEU A 28 2.20 -17.48 -6.95
N PHE A 29 3.20 -16.59 -7.00
CA PHE A 29 4.56 -16.95 -7.39
C PHE A 29 5.29 -17.72 -6.29
N GLN A 30 5.02 -17.40 -5.03
CA GLN A 30 5.59 -18.11 -3.88
C GLN A 30 5.07 -19.55 -3.82
N LEU A 31 3.77 -19.77 -4.01
CA LEU A 31 3.19 -21.11 -4.07
C LEU A 31 3.65 -21.90 -5.29
N ALA A 32 3.75 -21.27 -6.45
CA ALA A 32 4.27 -21.94 -7.64
C ALA A 32 5.73 -22.37 -7.44
N SER A 33 6.55 -21.55 -6.78
CA SER A 33 7.91 -21.92 -6.39
C SER A 33 7.89 -23.11 -5.41
N LEU A 34 7.02 -23.07 -4.40
CA LEU A 34 6.91 -24.12 -3.40
C LEU A 34 6.44 -25.46 -4.01
N ALA A 35 5.53 -25.43 -4.97
CA ALA A 35 5.07 -26.61 -5.69
C ALA A 35 6.19 -27.28 -6.51
N GLU A 36 7.16 -26.49 -7.00
CA GLU A 36 8.31 -27.04 -7.74
C GLU A 36 9.40 -27.56 -6.78
N TYR A 37 9.75 -26.80 -5.75
CA TYR A 37 10.94 -27.09 -4.93
C TYR A 37 10.64 -27.86 -3.64
N ALA A 38 9.42 -27.79 -3.11
CA ALA A 38 9.02 -28.49 -1.89
C ALA A 38 7.57 -29.01 -1.94
N PRO A 39 7.21 -29.84 -2.96
CA PRO A 39 5.83 -30.32 -3.14
C PRO A 39 5.27 -31.06 -1.92
N LYS A 40 6.11 -31.80 -1.19
CA LYS A 40 5.71 -32.50 0.05
C LYS A 40 5.18 -31.56 1.13
N LEU A 41 5.62 -30.30 1.17
CA LEU A 41 5.10 -29.32 2.12
C LEU A 41 3.66 -28.94 1.78
N LEU A 42 3.37 -28.76 0.49
CA LEU A 42 2.00 -28.49 0.01
C LEU A 42 1.08 -29.69 0.19
N GLU A 43 1.59 -30.91 -0.04
CA GLU A 43 0.84 -32.16 0.17
C GLU A 43 0.45 -32.35 1.65
N ALA A 44 1.29 -31.90 2.58
CA ALA A 44 1.04 -31.99 4.01
C ALA A 44 0.15 -30.86 4.57
N ALA A 45 -0.05 -29.79 3.80
CA ALA A 45 -0.86 -28.65 4.21
C ALA A 45 -2.37 -28.96 4.06
N ASP A 46 -3.18 -28.49 5.00
CA ASP A 46 -4.65 -28.55 4.91
C ASP A 46 -5.26 -27.22 4.45
N LYS A 47 -4.73 -26.10 4.96
CA LYS A 47 -5.17 -24.75 4.64
C LYS A 47 -4.01 -23.80 4.42
N LEU A 48 -4.23 -22.85 3.51
CA LEU A 48 -3.43 -21.65 3.33
C LEU A 48 -4.17 -20.48 3.97
N LEU A 49 -3.56 -19.86 4.97
CA LEU A 49 -4.11 -18.69 5.65
C LEU A 49 -3.11 -17.53 5.53
N PHE A 50 -3.64 -16.34 5.24
CA PHE A 50 -2.85 -15.12 5.33
C PHE A 50 -2.68 -14.75 6.81
N ILE A 51 -1.72 -13.88 7.13
CA ILE A 51 -1.44 -13.47 8.51
C ILE A 51 -2.69 -13.02 9.29
N PRO A 52 -3.56 -12.10 8.80
CA PRO A 52 -4.79 -11.73 9.51
C PRO A 52 -5.73 -12.93 9.73
N ASP A 53 -5.90 -13.76 8.69
CA ASP A 53 -6.78 -14.95 8.76
C ASP A 53 -6.23 -15.99 9.74
N LEU A 54 -4.90 -16.14 9.84
CA LEU A 54 -4.24 -17.02 10.80
C LEU A 54 -4.51 -16.56 12.24
N ILE A 55 -4.51 -15.24 12.48
CA ILE A 55 -4.85 -14.68 13.80
C ILE A 55 -6.32 -14.94 14.12
N HIS A 56 -7.23 -14.68 13.18
CA HIS A 56 -8.65 -14.97 13.40
C HIS A 56 -8.92 -16.47 13.57
N TYR A 57 -8.27 -17.34 12.80
CA TYR A 57 -8.33 -18.79 12.94
C TYR A 57 -7.81 -19.23 14.30
N ALA A 58 -6.68 -18.66 14.74
CA ALA A 58 -6.19 -18.93 16.08
C ALA A 58 -7.26 -18.57 17.11
N LEU A 59 -7.92 -17.43 17.02
CA LEU A 59 -8.93 -17.01 17.99
C LEU A 59 -10.22 -17.84 17.96
N SER A 60 -10.73 -18.17 16.77
CA SER A 60 -12.07 -18.73 16.56
C SER A 60 -12.10 -20.23 16.22
N GLY A 61 -11.00 -20.78 15.72
CA GLY A 61 -10.93 -22.13 15.15
C GLY A 61 -11.55 -22.28 13.76
N ASN A 62 -12.06 -21.21 13.14
CA ASN A 62 -12.75 -21.25 11.85
C ASN A 62 -11.85 -20.68 10.73
N PRO A 63 -11.39 -21.51 9.77
CA PRO A 63 -10.52 -21.03 8.70
C PRO A 63 -11.33 -20.28 7.65
N HIS A 64 -10.81 -19.16 7.17
CA HIS A 64 -11.40 -18.32 6.14
C HIS A 64 -10.30 -17.58 5.39
N SER A 65 -10.66 -16.90 4.32
CA SER A 65 -9.79 -15.94 3.66
C SER A 65 -10.52 -14.64 3.46
N GLU A 66 -10.16 -13.62 4.24
CA GLU A 66 -10.79 -12.32 4.11
C GLU A 66 -10.45 -11.69 2.74
N PHE A 67 -11.47 -11.16 2.07
CA PHE A 67 -11.42 -10.68 0.69
C PHE A 67 -10.30 -9.67 0.42
N THR A 68 -10.13 -8.65 1.27
CA THR A 68 -9.13 -7.60 1.02
C THR A 68 -7.70 -8.15 1.04
N ILE A 69 -7.36 -9.05 1.97
CA ILE A 69 -6.02 -9.68 1.98
C ILE A 69 -5.87 -10.73 0.89
N ALA A 70 -6.89 -11.56 0.69
CA ALA A 70 -6.92 -12.59 -0.36
C ALA A 70 -6.74 -11.98 -1.75
N SER A 71 -7.29 -10.79 -1.99
CA SER A 71 -7.14 -10.08 -3.26
C SER A 71 -5.68 -9.78 -3.62
N THR A 72 -4.80 -9.55 -2.65
CA THR A 72 -3.38 -9.23 -2.91
C THR A 72 -2.56 -10.43 -3.42
N SER A 73 -3.11 -11.64 -3.27
CA SER A 73 -2.42 -12.90 -3.59
C SER A 73 -2.14 -13.12 -5.08
N GLN A 74 -2.85 -12.39 -5.96
CA GLN A 74 -2.93 -12.66 -7.40
C GLN A 74 -3.53 -14.05 -7.71
N MET A 75 -4.35 -14.59 -6.81
CA MET A 75 -5.05 -15.87 -6.96
C MET A 75 -6.57 -15.71 -6.94
N LEU A 76 -7.08 -14.51 -6.68
CA LEU A 76 -8.50 -14.19 -6.59
C LEU A 76 -8.96 -13.51 -7.89
N ASP A 77 -10.13 -13.88 -8.38
CA ASP A 77 -10.81 -13.19 -9.47
C ASP A 77 -11.54 -11.97 -8.91
N ILE A 78 -11.07 -10.77 -9.26
CA ILE A 78 -11.54 -9.52 -8.65
C ILE A 78 -13.00 -9.19 -9.02
N SER A 79 -13.50 -9.73 -10.14
CA SER A 79 -14.86 -9.49 -10.60
C SER A 79 -15.87 -10.36 -9.85
N THR A 80 -15.53 -11.62 -9.62
CA THR A 80 -16.39 -12.57 -8.88
C THR A 80 -16.16 -12.54 -7.37
N ARG A 81 -15.05 -11.95 -6.91
CA ARG A 81 -14.59 -11.94 -5.51
C ARG A 81 -14.37 -13.33 -4.92
N ALA A 82 -14.08 -14.30 -5.78
CA ALA A 82 -13.80 -15.68 -5.41
C ALA A 82 -12.45 -16.13 -5.95
N TRP A 83 -11.93 -17.24 -5.42
CA TRP A 83 -10.69 -17.82 -5.91
C TRP A 83 -10.75 -18.10 -7.42
N SER A 84 -9.73 -17.67 -8.14
CA SER A 84 -9.54 -17.94 -9.56
C SER A 84 -9.05 -19.37 -9.78
N THR A 85 -9.87 -20.35 -9.40
CA THR A 85 -9.53 -21.78 -9.41
C THR A 85 -9.06 -22.28 -10.78
N ASN A 86 -9.54 -21.68 -11.88
CA ASN A 86 -9.08 -21.98 -13.23
C ASN A 86 -7.57 -21.70 -13.43
N ILE A 87 -7.12 -20.47 -13.11
CA ILE A 87 -5.70 -20.09 -13.18
C ILE A 87 -4.87 -20.98 -12.25
N ILE A 88 -5.35 -21.17 -11.01
CA ILE A 88 -4.63 -21.94 -9.99
C ILE A 88 -4.43 -23.39 -10.45
N HIS A 89 -5.47 -24.02 -11.00
CA HIS A 89 -5.39 -25.38 -11.55
C HIS A 89 -4.46 -25.47 -12.76
N ARG A 90 -4.50 -24.51 -13.69
CA ARG A 90 -3.60 -24.48 -14.86
C ARG A 90 -2.13 -24.30 -14.48
N LEU A 91 -1.87 -23.70 -13.33
CA LEU A 91 -0.53 -23.60 -12.75
C LEU A 91 -0.11 -24.86 -11.99
N GLY A 92 -1.00 -25.84 -11.84
CA GLY A 92 -0.74 -27.10 -11.13
C GLY A 92 -0.74 -26.93 -9.61
N LEU A 93 -1.45 -25.92 -9.10
CA LEU A 93 -1.51 -25.60 -7.68
C LEU A 93 -2.76 -26.21 -7.02
N PRO A 94 -2.65 -26.68 -5.76
CA PRO A 94 -3.77 -27.28 -5.04
C PRO A 94 -4.80 -26.23 -4.62
N THR A 95 -6.04 -26.36 -5.09
CA THR A 95 -7.15 -25.46 -4.72
C THR A 95 -7.79 -25.83 -3.39
N GLN A 96 -7.64 -27.07 -2.93
CA GLN A 96 -8.21 -27.55 -1.66
C GLN A 96 -7.63 -26.88 -0.41
N LEU A 97 -6.45 -26.24 -0.55
CA LEU A 97 -5.83 -25.45 0.50
C LEU A 97 -6.56 -24.14 0.76
N LEU A 98 -7.36 -23.66 -0.18
CA LEU A 98 -7.97 -22.34 -0.14
C LEU A 98 -9.29 -22.43 0.66
N PRO A 99 -9.40 -21.74 1.80
CA PRO A 99 -10.69 -21.57 2.48
C PRO A 99 -11.66 -20.75 1.63
N ASP A 100 -12.93 -20.76 1.98
CA ASP A 100 -13.92 -19.87 1.37
C ASP A 100 -13.54 -18.40 1.61
N VAL A 101 -13.80 -17.56 0.60
CA VAL A 101 -13.58 -16.12 0.70
C VAL A 101 -14.72 -15.49 1.48
N SER A 102 -14.38 -14.72 2.51
CA SER A 102 -15.31 -13.95 3.33
C SER A 102 -15.14 -12.45 3.07
N LEU A 103 -16.21 -11.69 3.24
CA LEU A 103 -16.18 -10.23 3.13
C LEU A 103 -15.88 -9.57 4.47
N ASP A 104 -15.48 -8.31 4.44
CA ASP A 104 -15.37 -7.50 5.64
C ASP A 104 -16.71 -7.43 6.39
N GLY A 105 -16.65 -7.38 7.72
CA GLY A 105 -17.80 -7.48 8.62
C GLY A 105 -18.31 -8.91 8.87
N SER A 106 -17.71 -9.94 8.26
CA SER A 106 -18.08 -11.33 8.52
C SER A 106 -17.80 -11.74 9.97
N HIS A 107 -18.72 -12.46 10.59
CA HIS A 107 -18.56 -13.03 11.92
C HIS A 107 -17.97 -14.45 11.83
N TYR A 108 -16.81 -14.67 12.43
CA TYR A 108 -16.11 -15.96 12.44
C TYR A 108 -16.41 -16.79 13.69
N GLY A 109 -17.52 -16.50 14.36
CA GLY A 109 -17.86 -17.09 15.66
C GLY A 109 -17.27 -16.28 16.83
N GLY A 110 -17.14 -16.93 17.98
CA GLY A 110 -16.57 -16.33 19.18
C GLY A 110 -15.11 -16.75 19.40
N ILE A 111 -14.38 -15.98 20.21
CA ILE A 111 -13.10 -16.43 20.76
C ILE A 111 -13.35 -17.76 21.51
N ILE A 112 -12.49 -18.75 21.29
CA ILE A 112 -12.56 -20.04 21.96
C ILE A 112 -12.56 -19.83 23.48
N ASP A 113 -13.64 -20.23 24.16
CA ASP A 113 -13.89 -19.95 25.59
C ASP A 113 -12.73 -20.34 26.51
N SER A 114 -12.03 -21.44 26.22
CA SER A 114 -10.87 -21.89 27.03
C SER A 114 -9.68 -20.92 27.02
N ARG A 115 -9.73 -19.88 26.17
CA ARG A 115 -8.71 -18.83 26.04
C ARG A 115 -9.12 -17.52 26.70
N LEU A 116 -10.36 -17.42 27.18
CA LEU A 116 -10.90 -16.23 27.81
C LEU A 116 -10.66 -16.26 29.33
N PRO A 117 -10.52 -15.08 29.98
CA PRO A 117 -10.56 -15.00 31.43
C PRO A 117 -11.85 -15.59 32.01
N ALA A 118 -11.78 -16.14 33.21
CA ALA A 118 -12.95 -16.69 33.89
C ALA A 118 -14.08 -15.66 33.99
N GLY A 119 -15.29 -16.04 33.57
CA GLY A 119 -16.47 -15.17 33.56
C GLY A 119 -16.67 -14.34 32.30
N VAL A 120 -15.77 -14.44 31.31
CA VAL A 120 -15.91 -13.80 29.99
C VAL A 120 -16.29 -14.87 28.96
N GLN A 121 -17.39 -14.65 28.23
CA GLN A 121 -17.87 -15.55 27.18
C GLN A 121 -18.37 -14.73 25.99
N GLY A 122 -18.34 -15.34 24.80
CA GLY A 122 -19.05 -14.82 23.63
C GLY A 122 -18.48 -13.53 23.02
N ILE A 123 -17.17 -13.27 23.17
CA ILE A 123 -16.53 -12.17 22.43
C ILE A 123 -16.49 -12.55 20.94
N PRO A 124 -17.17 -11.81 20.04
CA PRO A 124 -17.19 -12.14 18.62
C PRO A 124 -15.81 -11.89 17.99
N VAL A 125 -15.44 -12.74 17.05
CA VAL A 125 -14.32 -12.52 16.13
C VAL A 125 -14.91 -12.02 14.81
N ILE A 126 -14.63 -10.78 14.46
CA ILE A 126 -15.18 -10.10 13.29
C ILE A 126 -14.04 -9.79 12.34
N ALA A 127 -14.21 -10.06 11.05
CA ALA A 127 -13.30 -9.58 10.04
C ALA A 127 -13.49 -8.06 9.85
N PRO A 128 -12.47 -7.23 10.05
CA PRO A 128 -12.42 -5.93 9.41
C PRO A 128 -11.95 -6.12 7.95
N GLY A 129 -11.24 -5.16 7.37
CA GLY A 129 -10.37 -5.47 6.23
C GLY A 129 -9.14 -6.25 6.73
N GLY A 130 -8.89 -7.44 6.20
CA GLY A 130 -7.73 -8.26 6.51
C GLY A 130 -6.42 -7.63 6.05
N HIS A 131 -6.42 -6.88 4.94
CA HIS A 131 -5.28 -6.09 4.54
C HIS A 131 -5.26 -4.77 5.31
N ASP A 132 -4.12 -4.42 5.91
CA ASP A 132 -3.94 -3.24 6.74
C ASP A 132 -4.28 -1.93 5.99
N THR A 133 -3.89 -1.84 4.72
CA THR A 133 -4.16 -0.67 3.88
C THR A 133 -5.65 -0.56 3.58
N ALA A 134 -6.40 -1.66 3.52
CA ALA A 134 -7.84 -1.59 3.37
C ALA A 134 -8.51 -0.94 4.60
N CYS A 135 -8.00 -1.24 5.81
CA CYS A 135 -8.41 -0.53 7.02
C CYS A 135 -7.97 0.95 7.00
N ALA A 136 -6.72 1.25 6.60
CA ALA A 136 -6.22 2.62 6.54
C ALA A 136 -7.05 3.49 5.58
N VAL A 137 -7.43 2.96 4.41
CA VAL A 137 -8.26 3.66 3.42
C VAL A 137 -9.69 3.90 3.92
N ALA A 138 -10.24 2.97 4.70
CA ALA A 138 -11.53 3.17 5.36
C ALA A 138 -11.49 4.43 6.26
N ALA A 139 -10.37 4.60 6.99
CA ALA A 139 -10.14 5.73 7.88
C ALA A 139 -9.64 7.01 7.20
N VAL A 140 -9.56 7.08 5.87
CA VAL A 140 -9.21 8.32 5.19
C VAL A 140 -10.31 9.36 5.44
N PRO A 141 -9.98 10.55 5.98
CA PRO A 141 -10.97 11.53 6.43
C PRO A 141 -11.67 12.31 5.29
N ALA A 142 -11.79 11.71 4.11
CA ALA A 142 -12.36 12.35 2.92
C ALA A 142 -13.82 12.77 3.09
N HIS A 143 -14.13 13.96 2.59
CA HIS A 143 -15.48 14.52 2.59
C HIS A 143 -16.33 13.90 1.47
N PRO A 144 -17.66 13.79 1.66
CA PRO A 144 -18.54 13.37 0.59
C PRO A 144 -18.45 14.29 -0.64
N GLY A 145 -18.34 13.70 -1.83
CA GLY A 145 -18.25 14.44 -3.09
C GLY A 145 -16.84 14.98 -3.40
N GLU A 146 -15.85 14.75 -2.54
CA GLU A 146 -14.47 15.13 -2.77
C GLU A 146 -13.84 14.26 -3.88
N ASN A 147 -13.02 14.87 -4.74
CA ASN A 147 -12.15 14.15 -5.67
C ASN A 147 -10.79 13.93 -5.02
N TRP A 148 -10.65 12.81 -4.34
CA TRP A 148 -9.47 12.51 -3.55
C TRP A 148 -8.76 11.25 -4.01
N ALA A 149 -7.46 11.25 -3.75
CA ALA A 149 -6.63 10.05 -3.69
C ALA A 149 -6.10 9.86 -2.27
N TYR A 150 -5.70 8.64 -1.93
CA TYR A 150 -4.96 8.36 -0.71
C TYR A 150 -3.51 8.04 -1.01
N LEU A 151 -2.66 8.33 -0.03
CA LEU A 151 -1.30 7.85 0.10
C LEU A 151 -1.13 7.26 1.50
N SER A 152 -1.13 5.93 1.60
CA SER A 152 -0.68 5.27 2.82
C SER A 152 0.84 5.34 2.85
N SER A 153 1.39 6.22 3.68
CA SER A 153 2.81 6.56 3.70
C SER A 153 3.52 5.86 4.87
N GLY A 154 4.40 4.92 4.55
CA GLY A 154 5.25 4.21 5.49
C GLY A 154 6.59 3.83 4.85
N THR A 155 7.13 2.67 5.21
CA THR A 155 8.31 2.11 4.51
C THR A 155 8.03 1.94 3.02
N TRP A 156 6.81 1.52 2.69
CA TRP A 156 6.21 1.60 1.36
C TRP A 156 5.25 2.78 1.30
N SER A 157 5.07 3.32 0.11
CA SER A 157 4.06 4.32 -0.19
C SER A 157 3.03 3.70 -1.13
N LEU A 158 1.79 3.58 -0.68
CA LEU A 158 0.69 3.06 -1.49
C LEU A 158 -0.20 4.23 -1.89
N LEU A 159 -0.11 4.64 -3.15
CA LEU A 159 -0.88 5.75 -3.70
C LEU A 159 -1.99 5.21 -4.60
N GLY A 160 -3.23 5.60 -4.33
CA GLY A 160 -4.36 5.08 -5.10
C GLY A 160 -5.68 5.79 -4.88
N LEU A 161 -6.71 5.20 -5.49
CA LEU A 161 -8.10 5.63 -5.45
C LEU A 161 -8.98 4.52 -4.84
N GLU A 162 -10.02 4.92 -4.12
CA GLU A 162 -11.13 4.06 -3.73
C GLU A 162 -12.22 4.15 -4.80
N LEU A 163 -12.53 3.01 -5.42
CA LEU A 163 -13.49 2.88 -6.53
C LEU A 163 -14.58 1.86 -6.18
N THR A 164 -15.66 1.86 -6.94
CA THR A 164 -16.76 0.87 -6.83
C THR A 164 -16.56 -0.36 -7.71
N SER A 165 -15.60 -0.32 -8.64
CA SER A 165 -15.30 -1.39 -9.59
C SER A 165 -13.83 -1.35 -10.02
N PRO A 166 -13.23 -2.50 -10.37
CA PRO A 166 -11.84 -2.55 -10.82
C PRO A 166 -11.66 -1.91 -12.22
N VAL A 167 -10.46 -1.40 -12.48
CA VAL A 167 -10.01 -0.89 -13.78
C VAL A 167 -9.06 -1.92 -14.40
N LEU A 168 -9.59 -2.74 -15.32
CA LEU A 168 -8.89 -3.87 -15.96
C LEU A 168 -8.50 -3.57 -17.42
N THR A 169 -8.28 -2.29 -17.75
CA THR A 169 -7.93 -1.88 -19.10
C THR A 169 -6.51 -2.31 -19.47
N HIS A 170 -6.20 -2.35 -20.78
CA HIS A 170 -4.83 -2.58 -21.23
C HIS A 170 -3.86 -1.53 -20.69
N ALA A 171 -4.28 -0.27 -20.58
CA ALA A 171 -3.48 0.79 -19.97
C ALA A 171 -3.16 0.50 -18.50
N ALA A 172 -4.14 0.03 -17.71
CA ALA A 172 -3.92 -0.36 -16.32
C ALA A 172 -2.89 -1.49 -16.18
N HIS A 173 -2.98 -2.50 -17.05
CA HIS A 173 -1.98 -3.58 -17.13
C HIS A 173 -0.59 -3.04 -17.47
N THR A 174 -0.48 -2.20 -18.51
CA THR A 174 0.79 -1.62 -18.97
C THR A 174 1.44 -0.73 -17.91
N TYR A 175 0.64 0.07 -17.20
CA TYR A 175 1.12 0.84 -16.06
C TYR A 175 1.39 -0.01 -14.82
N ASN A 176 1.08 -1.32 -14.85
CA ASN A 176 1.22 -2.25 -13.74
C ASN A 176 0.61 -1.67 -12.44
N VAL A 177 -0.63 -1.18 -12.53
CA VAL A 177 -1.43 -0.78 -11.37
C VAL A 177 -2.18 -1.98 -10.83
N THR A 178 -2.46 -1.99 -9.52
CA THR A 178 -3.13 -3.10 -8.85
C THR A 178 -4.55 -2.72 -8.44
N ASN A 179 -5.48 -3.66 -8.59
CA ASN A 179 -6.88 -3.54 -8.19
C ASN A 179 -7.14 -4.45 -6.98
N GLU A 180 -6.69 -4.02 -5.80
CA GLU A 180 -6.90 -4.78 -4.58
C GLU A 180 -8.34 -4.62 -4.08
N GLY A 181 -8.85 -5.63 -3.38
CA GLY A 181 -10.11 -5.55 -2.66
C GLY A 181 -10.10 -4.43 -1.62
N GLY A 182 -11.16 -3.64 -1.61
CA GLY A 182 -11.46 -2.68 -0.54
C GLY A 182 -12.58 -3.19 0.37
N VAL A 183 -12.82 -2.45 1.44
CA VAL A 183 -13.88 -2.75 2.42
C VAL A 183 -15.23 -2.23 1.94
N LEU A 184 -16.33 -2.73 2.50
CA LEU A 184 -17.70 -2.30 2.24
C LEU A 184 -18.03 -2.26 0.74
N GLY A 185 -17.51 -3.25 0.02
CA GLY A 185 -17.76 -3.46 -1.40
C GLY A 185 -16.94 -2.59 -2.36
N THR A 186 -15.94 -1.86 -1.88
CA THR A 186 -15.05 -1.03 -2.70
C THR A 186 -13.90 -1.83 -3.33
N VAL A 187 -13.16 -1.17 -4.22
CA VAL A 187 -11.91 -1.64 -4.83
C VAL A 187 -10.86 -0.54 -4.69
N ARG A 188 -9.63 -0.92 -4.39
CA ARG A 188 -8.47 -0.04 -4.24
C ARG A 188 -7.60 -0.15 -5.48
N LEU A 189 -7.75 0.81 -6.39
CA LEU A 189 -6.85 0.98 -7.53
C LEU A 189 -5.61 1.73 -7.05
N LEU A 190 -4.44 1.09 -7.03
CA LEU A 190 -3.25 1.72 -6.46
C LEU A 190 -1.96 1.30 -7.16
N LYS A 191 -0.89 2.02 -6.83
CA LYS A 191 0.48 1.65 -7.14
C LYS A 191 1.31 1.58 -5.85
N ASN A 192 2.10 0.52 -5.74
CA ASN A 192 3.13 0.42 -4.72
C ASN A 192 4.36 1.21 -5.18
N ILE A 193 4.85 2.09 -4.31
CA ILE A 193 6.00 2.96 -4.52
C ILE A 193 6.96 2.71 -3.36
N ALA A 194 8.26 2.68 -3.62
CA ALA A 194 9.24 2.75 -2.54
C ALA A 194 8.94 3.98 -1.68
N GLY A 195 8.70 3.80 -0.38
CA GLY A 195 8.29 4.88 0.51
C GLY A 195 9.47 5.51 1.23
N LEU A 196 9.31 5.74 2.54
CA LEU A 196 10.38 6.24 3.41
C LEU A 196 11.55 5.26 3.57
N TRP A 197 11.52 4.09 2.94
CA TRP A 197 12.63 3.14 2.84
C TRP A 197 13.97 3.81 2.47
N LEU A 198 13.97 4.71 1.47
CA LEU A 198 15.19 5.42 1.05
C LEU A 198 15.79 6.25 2.19
N VAL A 199 14.94 6.91 2.98
CA VAL A 199 15.35 7.69 4.16
C VAL A 199 15.81 6.78 5.29
N GLN A 200 15.09 5.68 5.54
CA GLN A 200 15.41 4.69 6.59
C GLN A 200 16.78 4.04 6.34
N GLU A 201 17.04 3.55 5.12
CA GLU A 201 18.32 2.92 4.79
C GLU A 201 19.46 3.93 4.72
N SER A 202 19.20 5.17 4.27
CA SER A 202 20.19 6.25 4.34
C SER A 202 20.57 6.57 5.78
N ARG A 203 19.60 6.65 6.68
CA ARG A 203 19.85 6.83 8.12
C ARG A 203 20.69 5.69 8.70
N LYS A 204 20.38 4.43 8.35
CA LYS A 204 21.17 3.26 8.79
C LYS A 204 22.60 3.31 8.25
N ALA A 205 22.80 3.68 6.98
CA ALA A 205 24.13 3.83 6.39
C ALA A 205 24.96 4.88 7.13
N TYR A 206 24.39 6.07 7.41
CA TYR A 206 25.09 7.10 8.19
C TYR A 206 25.37 6.67 9.64
N ALA A 207 24.47 5.93 10.28
CA ALA A 207 24.69 5.39 11.62
C ALA A 207 25.92 4.45 11.66
N ARG A 208 26.10 3.58 10.65
CA ARG A 208 27.30 2.72 10.54
C ARG A 208 28.60 3.51 10.41
N MET A 209 28.53 4.74 9.91
CA MET A 209 29.68 5.66 9.80
C MET A 209 29.89 6.52 11.05
N GLY A 210 29.16 6.26 12.15
CA GLY A 210 29.22 7.09 13.37
C GLY A 210 28.55 8.47 13.21
N ARG A 211 27.67 8.62 12.20
CA ARG A 211 26.93 9.86 11.90
C ARG A 211 25.44 9.65 12.14
N GLU A 212 25.08 8.98 13.23
CA GLU A 212 23.68 8.76 13.58
C GLU A 212 22.95 10.08 13.82
N ARG A 213 21.70 10.16 13.37
CA ARG A 213 20.82 11.33 13.44
C ARG A 213 19.39 10.89 13.76
N SER A 214 18.63 11.74 14.45
CA SER A 214 17.18 11.54 14.61
C SER A 214 16.43 11.88 13.31
N TYR A 215 15.21 11.37 13.14
CA TYR A 215 14.37 11.74 11.99
C TYR A 215 14.08 13.25 11.93
N ASP A 216 13.90 13.89 13.08
CA ASP A 216 13.69 15.34 13.18
C ASP A 216 14.91 16.12 12.67
N GLU A 217 16.11 15.66 13.03
CA GLU A 217 17.34 16.27 12.55
C GLU A 217 17.54 16.07 11.04
N LEU A 218 17.26 14.88 10.52
CA LEU A 218 17.30 14.61 9.08
C LEU A 218 16.31 15.51 8.32
N THR A 219 15.10 15.68 8.85
CA THR A 219 14.06 16.53 8.25
C THR A 219 14.51 17.99 8.20
N ARG A 220 15.09 18.50 9.29
CA ARG A 220 15.64 19.86 9.34
C ARG A 220 16.77 20.05 8.33
N LEU A 221 17.74 19.13 8.28
CA LEU A 221 18.85 19.20 7.33
C LEU A 221 18.37 19.13 5.86
N ALA A 222 17.32 18.36 5.58
CA ALA A 222 16.72 18.27 4.26
C ALA A 222 15.95 19.54 3.87
N ALA A 223 15.32 20.22 4.84
CA ALA A 223 14.66 21.49 4.62
C ALA A 223 15.66 22.61 4.25
N ASP A 224 16.84 22.61 4.86
CA ASP A 224 17.93 23.57 4.58
C ASP A 224 18.65 23.29 3.25
N ALA A 225 18.53 22.07 2.71
CA ALA A 225 19.15 21.68 1.45
C ALA A 225 18.37 22.22 0.23
N PRO A 226 19.06 22.52 -0.89
CA PRO A 226 18.40 22.99 -2.10
C PRO A 226 17.34 21.99 -2.61
N ALA A 227 16.11 22.48 -2.78
CA ALA A 227 15.05 21.72 -3.42
C ALA A 227 15.41 21.39 -4.87
N LEU A 228 15.09 20.18 -5.31
CA LEU A 228 15.33 19.69 -6.67
C LEU A 228 16.81 19.79 -7.09
N GLY A 229 17.74 19.66 -6.14
CA GLY A 229 19.18 19.60 -6.46
C GLY A 229 19.57 18.34 -7.22
N SER A 230 18.90 17.22 -6.92
CA SER A 230 19.01 15.93 -7.62
C SER A 230 17.80 15.07 -7.29
N TRP A 231 17.47 14.10 -8.15
CA TRP A 231 16.40 13.13 -7.92
C TRP A 231 16.74 11.79 -8.60
N VAL A 232 16.08 10.72 -8.20
CA VAL A 232 16.24 9.37 -8.76
C VAL A 232 14.87 8.70 -8.84
N ASP A 233 14.72 7.63 -9.63
CA ASP A 233 13.50 6.81 -9.52
C ASP A 233 13.53 6.00 -8.21
N PRO A 234 12.61 6.24 -7.26
CA PRO A 234 12.59 5.48 -6.01
C PRO A 234 12.41 3.97 -6.23
N ASP A 235 11.77 3.58 -7.33
CA ASP A 235 11.52 2.18 -7.67
C ASP A 235 12.65 1.57 -8.53
N HIS A 236 13.76 2.29 -8.72
CA HIS A 236 14.88 1.75 -9.49
C HIS A 236 15.39 0.45 -8.86
N PRO A 237 15.63 -0.64 -9.63
CA PRO A 237 15.95 -1.96 -9.07
C PRO A 237 17.16 -1.98 -8.12
N THR A 238 18.12 -1.07 -8.31
CA THR A 238 19.31 -0.96 -7.43
C THR A 238 19.00 -0.40 -6.04
N LEU A 239 17.83 0.22 -5.83
CA LEU A 239 17.39 0.79 -4.55
C LEU A 239 16.53 -0.16 -3.71
N ILE A 240 16.17 -1.33 -4.24
CA ILE A 240 15.33 -2.32 -3.53
C ILE A 240 16.04 -2.80 -2.25
N SER A 241 17.33 -3.16 -2.35
CA SER A 241 18.12 -3.64 -1.22
C SER A 241 19.61 -3.32 -1.38
N PRO A 242 19.99 -2.03 -1.44
CA PRO A 242 21.39 -1.65 -1.57
C PRO A 242 22.16 -1.92 -0.28
N GLU A 243 23.47 -2.21 -0.40
CA GLU A 243 24.36 -2.27 0.76
C GLU A 243 24.50 -0.90 1.43
N ASP A 244 24.59 0.16 0.62
CA ASP A 244 24.68 1.56 1.04
C ASP A 244 23.74 2.42 0.17
N MET A 245 22.62 2.85 0.77
CA MET A 245 21.59 3.62 0.07
C MET A 245 22.10 4.99 -0.44
N PRO A 246 22.82 5.81 0.35
CA PRO A 246 23.41 7.06 -0.15
C PRO A 246 24.35 6.87 -1.34
N LEU A 247 25.19 5.83 -1.31
CA LEU A 247 26.07 5.51 -2.44
C LEU A 247 25.26 5.12 -3.68
N ALA A 248 24.24 4.26 -3.53
CA ALA A 248 23.38 3.87 -4.65
C ALA A 248 22.64 5.07 -5.27
N ILE A 249 22.14 5.99 -4.45
CA ILE A 249 21.53 7.26 -4.93
C ILE A 249 22.57 8.09 -5.71
N ARG A 250 23.78 8.22 -5.19
CA ARG A 250 24.87 8.94 -5.88
C ARG A 250 25.19 8.32 -7.24
N GLU A 251 25.31 7.00 -7.31
CA GLU A 251 25.60 6.28 -8.55
C GLU A 251 24.49 6.46 -9.59
N LEU A 252 23.22 6.44 -9.17
CA LEU A 252 22.09 6.72 -10.07
C LEU A 252 22.06 8.16 -10.57
N CYS A 253 22.39 9.13 -9.72
CA CYS A 253 22.52 10.52 -10.15
C CYS A 253 23.59 10.66 -11.24
N LEU A 254 24.78 10.08 -11.02
CA LEU A 254 25.87 10.09 -12.01
C LEU A 254 25.48 9.39 -13.31
N ALA A 255 24.83 8.22 -13.24
CA ALA A 255 24.37 7.49 -14.41
C ALA A 255 23.33 8.27 -15.23
N SER A 256 22.56 9.14 -14.56
CA SER A 256 21.55 10.00 -15.18
C SER A 256 22.10 11.38 -15.59
N GLY A 257 23.41 11.61 -15.46
CA GLY A 257 24.07 12.88 -15.80
C GLY A 257 23.79 14.04 -14.82
N MET A 258 23.23 13.75 -13.65
CA MET A 258 22.97 14.73 -12.60
C MET A 258 24.14 14.85 -11.63
N THR A 259 24.33 16.05 -11.06
CA THR A 259 25.23 16.24 -9.92
C THR A 259 24.67 15.52 -8.70
N PRO A 260 25.42 14.59 -8.07
CA PRO A 260 24.93 13.88 -6.88
C PRO A 260 24.73 14.81 -5.68
N PRO A 261 23.81 14.46 -4.76
CA PRO A 261 23.63 15.22 -3.53
C PRO A 261 24.86 15.13 -2.62
N GLU A 262 25.30 16.26 -2.08
CA GLU A 262 26.42 16.34 -1.14
C GLU A 262 25.95 16.50 0.31
N GLY A 263 26.33 15.55 1.16
CA GLY A 263 26.04 15.57 2.58
C GLY A 263 24.64 15.04 2.94
N VAL A 264 24.42 14.84 4.24
CA VAL A 264 23.23 14.15 4.78
C VAL A 264 21.94 14.86 4.38
N GLY A 265 21.88 16.20 4.53
CA GLY A 265 20.69 16.98 4.21
C GLY A 265 20.30 16.88 2.73
N ALA A 266 21.25 17.05 1.82
CA ALA A 266 21.00 16.95 0.38
C ALA A 266 20.60 15.54 -0.05
N THR A 267 21.19 14.48 0.54
CA THR A 267 20.78 13.11 0.25
C THR A 267 19.35 12.84 0.71
N ILE A 268 18.98 13.24 1.92
CA ILE A 268 17.60 13.08 2.39
C ILE A 268 16.64 13.94 1.55
N ARG A 269 17.03 15.17 1.18
CA ARG A 269 16.22 16.01 0.30
C ARG A 269 15.99 15.38 -1.07
N CYS A 270 17.04 14.78 -1.66
CA CYS A 270 16.95 14.01 -2.90
C CYS A 270 15.92 12.87 -2.76
N CYS A 271 15.93 12.11 -1.65
CA CYS A 271 14.92 11.08 -1.41
C CYS A 271 13.50 11.67 -1.39
N LEU A 272 13.25 12.75 -0.65
CA LEU A 272 11.91 13.32 -0.51
C LEU A 272 11.39 13.93 -1.82
N ASP A 273 12.23 14.65 -2.56
CA ASP A 273 11.88 15.22 -3.87
C ASP A 273 11.59 14.10 -4.88
N SER A 274 12.38 13.02 -4.87
CA SER A 274 12.17 11.83 -5.71
C SER A 274 10.83 11.15 -5.43
N LEU A 275 10.47 11.01 -4.15
CA LEU A 275 9.16 10.48 -3.73
C LEU A 275 8.01 11.35 -4.25
N ALA A 276 8.10 12.66 -4.07
CA ALA A 276 7.05 13.58 -4.51
C ALA A 276 6.87 13.59 -6.05
N LEU A 277 7.96 13.52 -6.81
CA LEU A 277 7.92 13.35 -8.27
C LEU A 277 7.21 12.03 -8.64
N LYS A 278 7.50 10.94 -7.93
CA LYS A 278 6.85 9.65 -8.15
C LYS A 278 5.37 9.67 -7.76
N TYR A 279 4.98 10.40 -6.72
CA TYR A 279 3.58 10.61 -6.35
C TYR A 279 2.82 11.37 -7.44
N ARG A 280 3.41 12.44 -7.99
CA ARG A 280 2.84 13.19 -9.11
C ARG A 280 2.62 12.29 -10.33
N LYS A 281 3.65 11.54 -10.75
CA LYS A 281 3.53 10.58 -11.87
C LYS A 281 2.40 9.58 -11.63
N THR A 282 2.33 9.04 -10.41
CA THR A 282 1.32 8.04 -10.06
C THR A 282 -0.09 8.64 -10.04
N LEU A 283 -0.29 9.85 -9.51
CA LEU A 283 -1.59 10.53 -9.58
C LEU A 283 -2.02 10.76 -11.01
N ARG A 284 -1.13 11.25 -11.90
CA ARG A 284 -1.45 11.43 -13.32
C ARG A 284 -1.90 10.12 -13.98
N ILE A 285 -1.26 9.00 -13.66
CA ILE A 285 -1.68 7.67 -14.11
C ILE A 285 -3.10 7.35 -13.60
N MET A 286 -3.40 7.63 -12.32
CA MET A 286 -4.74 7.40 -11.76
C MET A 286 -5.80 8.28 -12.45
N GLU A 287 -5.47 9.54 -12.73
CA GLU A 287 -6.35 10.47 -13.45
C GLU A 287 -6.60 10.00 -14.89
N GLU A 288 -5.56 9.55 -15.61
CA GLU A 288 -5.67 9.00 -16.95
C GLU A 288 -6.57 7.76 -16.99
N LEU A 289 -6.34 6.82 -16.07
CA LEU A 289 -7.07 5.55 -16.01
C LEU A 289 -8.54 5.71 -15.64
N THR A 290 -8.88 6.75 -14.89
CA THR A 290 -10.25 6.96 -14.39
C THR A 290 -10.98 8.10 -15.08
N GLY A 291 -10.28 8.96 -15.80
CA GLY A 291 -10.82 10.21 -16.36
C GLY A 291 -11.22 11.23 -15.31
N ARG A 292 -10.81 11.04 -14.04
CA ARG A 292 -11.16 11.92 -12.92
C ARG A 292 -9.96 12.78 -12.56
N LYS A 293 -10.18 14.09 -12.44
CA LYS A 293 -9.19 14.98 -11.83
C LYS A 293 -9.18 14.78 -10.32
N ILE A 294 -8.00 14.78 -9.69
CA ILE A 294 -7.82 14.70 -8.24
C ILE A 294 -7.41 16.07 -7.69
N ASP A 295 -8.17 16.56 -6.71
CA ASP A 295 -7.96 17.88 -6.10
C ASP A 295 -7.31 17.76 -4.71
N THR A 296 -7.53 16.64 -4.02
CA THR A 296 -6.97 16.38 -2.68
C THR A 296 -6.19 15.07 -2.62
N LEU A 297 -5.02 15.09 -1.97
CA LEU A 297 -4.27 13.90 -1.60
C LEU A 297 -4.31 13.72 -0.07
N HIS A 298 -4.97 12.66 0.40
CA HIS A 298 -4.97 12.31 1.82
C HIS A 298 -3.75 11.44 2.13
N ILE A 299 -2.81 11.96 2.93
CA ILE A 299 -1.63 11.23 3.38
C ILE A 299 -1.91 10.67 4.78
N VAL A 300 -2.00 9.35 4.89
CA VAL A 300 -2.32 8.64 6.15
C VAL A 300 -1.15 7.76 6.60
N GLY A 301 -1.19 7.31 7.85
CA GLY A 301 -0.13 6.44 8.39
C GLY A 301 1.04 7.23 8.97
N GLY A 302 2.10 6.53 9.38
CA GLY A 302 3.27 7.13 10.04
C GLY A 302 3.94 8.25 9.25
N GLY A 303 3.96 8.13 7.91
CA GLY A 303 4.54 9.14 7.01
C GLY A 303 3.79 10.47 6.97
N SER A 304 2.52 10.50 7.40
CA SER A 304 1.75 11.75 7.55
C SER A 304 2.38 12.74 8.56
N GLN A 305 3.28 12.27 9.44
CA GLN A 305 4.01 13.12 10.37
C GLN A 305 5.18 13.87 9.72
N ASN A 306 5.62 13.46 8.53
CA ASN A 306 6.71 14.12 7.83
C ASN A 306 6.18 15.37 7.10
N ARG A 307 6.08 16.48 7.85
CA ARG A 307 5.59 17.77 7.35
C ARG A 307 6.32 18.24 6.08
N LEU A 308 7.63 18.02 6.00
CA LEU A 308 8.41 18.41 4.82
C LEU A 308 7.98 17.59 3.60
N LEU A 309 7.88 16.26 3.72
CA LEU A 309 7.40 15.41 2.63
C LEU A 309 5.97 15.78 2.22
N ASN A 310 5.09 16.07 3.18
CA ASN A 310 3.70 16.45 2.88
C ASN A 310 3.63 17.76 2.08
N GLN A 311 4.43 18.77 2.43
CA GLN A 311 4.50 20.01 1.66
C GLN A 311 5.09 19.78 0.27
N ILE A 312 6.19 19.03 0.16
CA ILE A 312 6.81 18.69 -1.14
C ILE A 312 5.83 17.89 -2.01
N ALA A 313 5.04 16.99 -1.42
CA ALA A 313 3.98 16.26 -2.12
C ALA A 313 2.88 17.20 -2.62
N ALA A 314 2.43 18.16 -1.81
CA ALA A 314 1.46 19.18 -2.25
C ALA A 314 2.03 19.97 -3.44
N ASP A 315 3.26 20.47 -3.32
CA ASP A 315 3.93 21.27 -4.36
C ASP A 315 4.09 20.48 -5.67
N ALA A 316 4.56 19.23 -5.59
CA ALA A 316 4.79 18.40 -6.77
C ALA A 316 3.49 17.97 -7.46
N THR A 317 2.49 17.56 -6.67
CA THR A 317 1.23 17.03 -7.22
C THR A 317 0.28 18.13 -7.65
N GLY A 318 0.38 19.32 -7.04
CA GLY A 318 -0.60 20.39 -7.18
C GLY A 318 -1.91 20.15 -6.45
N CYS A 319 -2.03 19.05 -5.70
CA CYS A 319 -3.20 18.77 -4.87
C CYS A 319 -3.08 19.47 -3.52
N THR A 320 -4.21 19.77 -2.90
CA THR A 320 -4.22 20.03 -1.46
C THR A 320 -3.86 18.72 -0.75
N VAL A 321 -2.89 18.74 0.16
CA VAL A 321 -2.57 17.57 0.97
C VAL A 321 -3.25 17.69 2.32
N VAL A 322 -3.98 16.64 2.71
CA VAL A 322 -4.54 16.48 4.07
C VAL A 322 -3.76 15.36 4.75
N ALA A 323 -2.97 15.70 5.76
CA ALA A 323 -2.15 14.76 6.49
C ALA A 323 -2.82 14.30 7.78
N GLY A 324 -2.89 12.98 7.95
CA GLY A 324 -3.51 12.29 9.08
C GLY A 324 -4.75 11.49 8.67
N PRO A 325 -5.18 10.53 9.50
CA PRO A 325 -4.61 10.20 10.81
C PRO A 325 -3.32 9.37 10.75
N VAL A 326 -2.50 9.47 11.80
CA VAL A 326 -1.25 8.70 11.96
C VAL A 326 -1.56 7.21 12.12
N GLU A 327 -2.53 6.86 12.96
CA GLU A 327 -2.94 5.47 13.25
C GLU A 327 -4.14 5.03 12.40
N ALA A 328 -4.17 5.41 11.11
CA ALA A 328 -5.29 5.16 10.21
C ALA A 328 -5.71 3.68 10.16
N THR A 329 -4.76 2.75 10.13
CA THR A 329 -5.03 1.31 10.13
C THR A 329 -5.80 0.89 11.37
N ALA A 330 -5.35 1.29 12.57
CA ALA A 330 -5.98 0.90 13.81
C ALA A 330 -7.38 1.52 13.96
N ILE A 331 -7.51 2.80 13.60
CA ILE A 331 -8.80 3.51 13.60
C ILE A 331 -9.79 2.84 12.65
N GLY A 332 -9.37 2.58 11.41
CA GLY A 332 -10.22 1.93 10.41
C GLY A 332 -10.61 0.51 10.82
N ASN A 333 -9.69 -0.25 11.39
CA ASN A 333 -9.95 -1.60 11.88
C ASN A 333 -11.05 -1.61 12.96
N VAL A 334 -10.92 -0.77 13.99
CA VAL A 334 -11.91 -0.69 15.08
C VAL A 334 -13.27 -0.19 14.57
N LEU A 335 -13.27 0.83 13.70
CA LEU A 335 -14.52 1.38 13.20
C LEU A 335 -15.24 0.44 12.21
N LEU A 336 -14.52 -0.36 11.41
CA LEU A 336 -15.14 -1.39 10.56
C LEU A 336 -15.82 -2.48 11.40
N GLN A 337 -15.22 -2.86 12.54
CA GLN A 337 -15.90 -3.75 13.49
C GLN A 337 -17.13 -3.07 14.10
N ALA A 338 -17.07 -1.78 14.41
CA ALA A 338 -18.24 -1.02 14.87
C ALA A 338 -19.35 -0.94 13.81
N VAL A 339 -19.00 -0.87 12.52
CA VAL A 339 -19.97 -0.98 11.41
C VAL A 339 -20.63 -2.35 11.40
N SER A 340 -19.85 -3.43 11.49
CA SER A 340 -20.36 -4.81 11.56
C SER A 340 -21.30 -5.03 12.76
N MET A 341 -21.01 -4.38 13.89
CA MET A 341 -21.85 -4.43 15.10
C MET A 341 -23.08 -3.51 15.07
N GLY A 342 -23.26 -2.72 13.99
CA GLY A 342 -24.37 -1.77 13.86
C GLY A 342 -24.27 -0.53 14.75
N TRP A 343 -23.08 -0.22 15.28
CA TRP A 343 -22.82 1.00 16.05
C TRP A 343 -22.45 2.19 15.17
N VAL A 344 -21.99 1.91 13.95
CA VAL A 344 -21.73 2.88 12.88
C VAL A 344 -22.48 2.39 11.65
N ASN A 345 -23.20 3.28 10.96
CA ASN A 345 -24.13 2.90 9.90
C ASN A 345 -23.42 2.52 8.61
N ASP A 346 -22.44 3.32 8.19
CA ASP A 346 -21.79 3.19 6.90
C ASP A 346 -20.39 3.83 6.85
N LEU A 347 -19.72 3.71 5.71
CA LEU A 347 -18.39 4.30 5.48
C LEU A 347 -18.39 5.84 5.61
N ARG A 348 -19.49 6.52 5.32
CA ARG A 348 -19.58 7.98 5.43
C ARG A 348 -19.60 8.41 6.90
N GLU A 349 -20.39 7.74 7.73
CA GLU A 349 -20.39 8.00 9.18
C GLU A 349 -19.05 7.65 9.79
N LEU A 350 -18.45 6.51 9.41
CA LEU A 350 -17.10 6.12 9.83
C LEU A 350 -16.09 7.25 9.59
N ARG A 351 -16.03 7.80 8.38
CA ARG A 351 -15.12 8.91 8.03
C ARG A 351 -15.43 10.22 8.77
N THR A 352 -16.68 10.43 9.16
CA THR A 352 -17.08 11.56 10.01
C THR A 352 -16.52 11.40 11.41
N ILE A 353 -16.67 10.22 12.02
CA ILE A 353 -16.06 9.90 13.32
C ILE A 353 -14.55 10.11 13.27
N VAL A 354 -13.87 9.68 12.20
CA VAL A 354 -12.43 9.92 12.07
C VAL A 354 -12.10 11.41 12.10
N ARG A 355 -12.74 12.23 11.25
CA ARG A 355 -12.51 13.67 11.21
C ARG A 355 -12.70 14.34 12.56
N ASP A 356 -13.74 13.94 13.30
CA ASP A 356 -14.08 14.54 14.59
C ASP A 356 -13.16 14.05 15.73
N SER A 357 -12.39 12.99 15.50
CA SER A 357 -11.56 12.32 16.53
C SER A 357 -10.05 12.58 16.38
N VAL A 358 -9.60 13.21 15.30
CA VAL A 358 -8.16 13.35 14.99
C VAL A 358 -7.81 14.77 14.58
N SER A 359 -6.55 15.16 14.82
CA SER A 359 -6.00 16.39 14.26
C SER A 359 -5.48 16.14 12.85
N LEU A 360 -5.93 16.96 11.91
CA LEU A 360 -5.49 16.94 10.52
C LEU A 360 -4.68 18.19 10.22
N GLU A 361 -3.66 18.05 9.39
CA GLU A 361 -2.89 19.18 8.89
C GLU A 361 -3.09 19.34 7.38
N ILE A 362 -3.26 20.58 6.93
CA ILE A 362 -3.53 20.90 5.53
C ILE A 362 -2.32 21.61 4.95
N PHE A 363 -1.82 21.11 3.82
CA PHE A 363 -0.74 21.71 3.06
C PHE A 363 -1.27 22.12 1.70
N ALA A 364 -1.28 23.42 1.43
CA ALA A 364 -1.61 23.95 0.11
C ALA A 364 -0.34 23.94 -0.77
N PRO A 365 -0.47 23.66 -2.08
CA PRO A 365 0.66 23.74 -3.00
C PRO A 365 1.22 25.17 -3.03
N ASP A 366 2.53 25.32 -2.86
CA ASP A 366 3.22 26.58 -3.09
C ASP A 366 3.35 26.82 -4.61
N PRO A 367 2.82 27.92 -5.18
CA PRO A 367 2.84 28.15 -6.63
C PRO A 367 4.24 28.24 -7.24
N VAL A 368 5.23 28.75 -6.49
CA VAL A 368 6.62 28.86 -6.94
C VAL A 368 7.26 27.48 -6.99
N MET A 369 7.08 26.68 -5.94
CA MET A 369 7.61 25.32 -5.93
C MET A 369 6.90 24.42 -6.95
N GLN A 370 5.59 24.57 -7.11
CA GLN A 370 4.82 23.85 -8.13
C GLN A 370 5.35 24.12 -9.53
N ALA A 371 5.65 25.38 -9.87
CA ALA A 371 6.25 25.73 -11.16
C ALA A 371 7.61 25.03 -11.36
N ARG A 372 8.45 25.01 -10.33
CA ARG A 372 9.75 24.32 -10.37
C ARG A 372 9.61 22.81 -10.54
N PHE A 373 8.68 22.18 -9.83
CA PHE A 373 8.39 20.76 -10.02
C PHE A 373 7.89 20.50 -11.44
N ALA A 374 7.04 21.35 -12.00
CA ALA A 374 6.50 21.18 -13.35
C ALA A 374 7.57 21.20 -14.47
N GLU A 375 8.72 21.82 -14.23
CA GLU A 375 9.88 21.80 -15.15
C GLU A 375 10.62 20.44 -15.15
N VAL A 376 10.45 19.63 -14.10
CA VAL A 376 11.07 18.30 -14.00
C VAL A 376 10.15 17.28 -14.67
N PRO A 377 10.62 16.50 -15.66
CA PRO A 377 9.79 15.47 -16.29
C PRO A 377 9.49 14.31 -15.32
N ASP A 378 8.39 13.61 -15.57
CA ASP A 378 8.14 12.32 -14.93
C ASP A 378 9.11 11.28 -15.51
N PHE A 379 9.71 10.45 -14.65
CA PHE A 379 10.62 9.36 -15.02
C PHE A 379 9.95 8.00 -14.84
#